data_AF-A0A2G8RM78-F1
#
_entry.id   AF-A0A2G8RM78-F1
#
_cell.length_a   1.000
_cell.length_b   1.000
_cell.length_c   1.000
_cell.angle_alpha   90.00
_cell.angle_beta   90.00
_cell.angle_gamma   90.00
#
_symmetry.space_group_name_H-M   'P 1'
#
loop_
_entity.id
_entity.type
_entity.pdbx_description
1 polymer ?
#
loop_
_entity_poly.entity_id
_entity_poly.type
_entity_poly.pdbx_seq_one_letter_code
_entity_poly.pdbx_strand_id
1 'polypeptide(L)'
;MARPTGGCPPAFDATAVSTALSSWAWWKGLWDTEAALAYLTWYAYVVVAWLLLPGEWIEGTVMRDGRRKKYKINAFPTALLALGIAVGIVYQKGPEPLTFVYTHWVGLLTASTIMSLVQAFVCYVASFREGALLALGGNTGSHIYDFFIGRELNPSIGSFDLKSFNEIRPGLIFWIVLNIGVPALLTTMDITTDGFGFMLACAITWVPFTYTVQARYLVFNQVELGPVYTALIIGVNLLGYYIFRTANGEKNDFRNGKNPKNLQYMTTESGRVTCLWLSRGRFQRGSIRP
;
A
#
# COMPACT_ATOMS: atom_id res chain seq x y z
N MET A 1 -13.10 -0.30 -34.80
CA MET A 1 -12.84 -1.60 -35.46
C MET A 1 -11.97 -2.44 -34.54
N ALA A 2 -12.57 -3.41 -33.85
CA ALA A 2 -11.85 -4.38 -33.03
C ALA A 2 -11.09 -5.34 -33.95
N ARG A 3 -9.76 -5.46 -33.78
CA ARG A 3 -8.97 -6.50 -34.46
C ARG A 3 -9.35 -7.86 -33.85
N PRO A 4 -9.58 -8.91 -34.65
CA PRO A 4 -9.78 -10.25 -34.13
C PRO A 4 -8.48 -10.70 -33.46
N THR A 5 -8.49 -10.83 -32.14
CA THR A 5 -7.38 -11.35 -31.34
C THR A 5 -7.35 -12.87 -31.49
N GLY A 6 -6.67 -13.35 -32.54
CA GLY A 6 -6.25 -14.74 -32.60
C GLY A 6 -5.43 -15.07 -31.35
N GLY A 7 -5.78 -16.17 -30.66
CA GLY A 7 -5.31 -16.54 -29.33
C GLY A 7 -3.82 -16.90 -29.19
N CYS A 8 -2.94 -16.42 -30.06
CA CYS A 8 -1.51 -16.51 -29.84
C CYS A 8 -1.03 -15.24 -29.12
N PRO A 9 -0.33 -15.34 -27.97
CA PRO A 9 0.30 -14.16 -27.39
C PRO A 9 1.29 -13.57 -28.41
N PRO A 10 1.31 -12.24 -28.60
CA PRO A 10 2.29 -11.63 -29.51
C PRO A 10 3.69 -12.04 -29.07
N ALA A 11 4.51 -12.49 -30.02
CA ALA A 11 5.90 -12.85 -29.74
C ALA A 11 6.62 -11.62 -29.15
N PHE A 12 7.48 -11.86 -28.17
CA PHE A 12 8.29 -10.79 -27.58
C PHE A 12 9.22 -10.22 -28.66
N ASP A 13 8.89 -9.00 -29.12
CA ASP A 13 9.66 -8.31 -30.14
C ASP A 13 10.67 -7.35 -29.48
N ALA A 14 11.91 -7.82 -29.35
CA ALA A 14 13.02 -7.03 -28.82
C ALA A 14 13.30 -5.78 -29.68
N THR A 15 12.98 -5.82 -30.98
CA THR A 15 13.21 -4.68 -31.89
C THR A 15 12.19 -3.58 -31.68
N ALA A 16 10.92 -3.94 -31.38
CA ALA A 16 9.91 -2.98 -30.98
C ALA A 16 10.29 -2.25 -29.68
N VAL A 17 10.86 -2.97 -28.70
CA VAL A 17 11.34 -2.37 -27.44
C VAL A 17 12.51 -1.42 -27.69
N SER A 18 13.51 -1.83 -28.48
CA SER A 18 14.66 -0.99 -28.81
C SER A 18 14.25 0.28 -29.57
N THR A 19 13.31 0.16 -30.50
CA THR A 19 12.78 1.29 -31.28
C THR A 19 12.00 2.27 -30.40
N ALA A 20 11.16 1.75 -29.49
CA ALA A 20 10.42 2.57 -28.54
C ALA A 20 11.38 3.38 -27.63
N LEU A 21 12.36 2.71 -27.02
CA LEU A 21 13.33 3.34 -26.12
C LEU A 21 14.23 4.39 -26.82
N SER A 22 14.54 4.18 -28.10
CA SER A 22 15.37 5.11 -28.87
C SER A 22 14.61 6.33 -29.36
N SER A 23 13.27 6.28 -29.37
CA SER A 23 12.45 7.36 -29.90
C SER A 23 12.10 8.41 -28.85
N TRP A 24 12.53 9.65 -29.06
CA TRP A 24 12.19 10.77 -28.18
C TRP A 24 10.68 11.05 -28.11
N ALA A 25 9.96 10.75 -29.19
CA ALA A 25 8.50 10.90 -29.23
C ALA A 25 7.79 9.94 -28.25
N TRP A 26 8.29 8.72 -28.08
CA TRP A 26 7.75 7.77 -27.11
C TRP A 26 7.90 8.28 -25.68
N TRP A 27 9.09 8.81 -25.32
CA TRP A 27 9.31 9.42 -24.01
C TRP A 27 8.39 10.61 -23.73
N LYS A 28 8.14 11.46 -24.74
CA LYS A 28 7.17 12.55 -24.61
C LYS A 28 5.72 12.05 -24.47
N GLY A 29 5.38 10.94 -25.13
CA GLY A 29 4.05 10.32 -25.05
C GLY A 29 3.73 9.66 -23.70
N LEU A 30 4.73 9.48 -22.83
CA LEU A 30 4.52 9.00 -21.46
C LEU A 30 3.94 10.10 -20.55
N TRP A 31 4.14 11.37 -20.90
CA TRP A 31 3.67 12.50 -20.12
C TRP A 31 2.29 12.95 -20.61
N ASP A 32 1.38 13.08 -19.65
CA ASP A 32 0.03 13.58 -19.89
C ASP A 32 -0.31 14.62 -18.83
N THR A 33 -0.54 15.84 -19.27
CA THR A 33 -0.83 16.98 -18.39
C THR A 33 -2.18 16.87 -17.70
N GLU A 34 -3.18 16.30 -18.37
CA GLU A 34 -4.52 16.13 -17.79
C GLU A 34 -4.49 15.08 -16.70
N ALA A 35 -3.78 13.97 -16.95
CA ALA A 35 -3.55 12.91 -15.96
C ALA A 35 -2.80 13.45 -14.74
N ALA A 36 -1.74 14.24 -14.94
CA ALA A 36 -0.96 14.83 -13.87
C ALA A 36 -1.81 15.77 -13.00
N LEU A 37 -2.63 16.64 -13.62
CA LEU A 37 -3.51 17.53 -12.89
C LEU A 37 -4.59 16.77 -12.12
N ALA A 38 -5.17 15.72 -12.71
CA ALA A 38 -6.15 14.86 -12.05
C ALA A 38 -5.53 14.15 -10.83
N TYR A 39 -4.31 13.63 -10.96
CA TYR A 39 -3.58 13.01 -9.86
C TYR A 39 -3.27 14.01 -8.73
N LEU A 40 -2.81 15.22 -9.06
CA LEU A 40 -2.56 16.26 -8.06
C LEU A 40 -3.86 16.71 -7.37
N THR A 41 -4.96 16.80 -8.12
CA THR A 41 -6.28 17.11 -7.57
C THR A 41 -6.74 16.02 -6.60
N TRP A 42 -6.55 14.75 -6.96
CA TRP A 42 -6.82 13.63 -6.08
C TRP A 42 -5.95 13.67 -4.81
N TYR A 43 -4.64 13.90 -4.95
CA TYR A 43 -3.73 13.99 -3.82
C TYR A 43 -4.12 15.14 -2.88
N ALA A 44 -4.43 16.31 -3.44
CA ALA A 44 -4.93 17.47 -2.71
C ALA A 44 -6.25 17.17 -1.99
N TYR A 45 -7.20 16.50 -2.65
CA TYR A 45 -8.44 16.04 -2.04
C TYR A 45 -8.17 15.17 -0.80
N VAL A 46 -7.26 14.20 -0.89
CA VAL A 46 -6.94 13.31 0.24
C VAL A 46 -6.30 14.09 1.41
N VAL A 47 -5.45 15.08 1.12
CA VAL A 47 -4.87 15.98 2.16
C VAL A 47 -5.95 16.84 2.80
N VAL A 48 -6.82 17.46 2.01
CA VAL A 48 -7.92 18.30 2.50
C VAL A 48 -8.92 17.48 3.32
N ALA A 49 -9.27 16.27 2.85
CA ALA A 49 -10.14 15.36 3.58
C ALA A 49 -9.51 14.92 4.91
N TRP A 50 -8.18 14.73 4.97
CA TRP A 50 -7.49 14.46 6.23
C TRP A 50 -7.65 15.62 7.24
N LEU A 51 -7.53 16.86 6.78
CA LEU A 51 -7.68 18.05 7.61
C LEU A 51 -9.12 18.21 8.11
N LEU A 52 -10.08 18.20 7.17
CA LEU A 52 -11.48 18.55 7.44
C LEU A 52 -12.28 17.46 8.13
N LEU A 53 -12.07 16.18 7.78
CA LEU A 53 -12.92 15.12 8.31
C LEU A 53 -12.55 14.79 9.77
N PRO A 54 -13.56 14.56 10.63
CA PRO A 54 -13.32 14.11 11.99
C PRO A 54 -12.68 12.72 11.98
N GLY A 55 -11.82 12.46 12.96
CA GLY A 55 -11.11 11.19 13.09
C GLY A 55 -10.67 10.95 14.52
N GLU A 56 -10.60 9.69 14.91
CA GLU A 56 -10.08 9.29 16.22
C GLU A 56 -8.56 9.42 16.26
N TRP A 57 -8.02 9.89 17.38
CA TRP A 57 -6.58 9.96 17.60
C TRP A 57 -6.12 8.72 18.33
N ILE A 58 -5.33 7.88 17.65
CA ILE A 58 -4.81 6.63 18.20
C ILE A 58 -3.31 6.78 18.44
N GLU A 59 -2.84 6.30 19.59
CA GLU A 59 -1.42 6.27 19.91
C GLU A 59 -0.74 5.13 19.15
N GLY A 60 0.37 5.45 18.48
CA GLY A 60 1.22 4.45 17.85
C GLY A 60 2.04 3.65 18.86
N THR A 61 2.92 2.82 18.30
CA THR A 61 3.90 2.07 19.08
C THR A 61 4.93 3.00 19.73
N VAL A 62 5.53 2.50 20.81
CA VAL A 62 6.67 3.18 21.46
C VAL A 62 7.85 3.10 20.51
N MET A 63 8.33 4.25 20.05
CA MET A 63 9.55 4.34 19.26
C MET A 63 10.77 4.05 20.16
N ARG A 64 11.94 3.79 19.56
CA ARG A 64 13.16 3.44 20.31
C ARG A 64 13.59 4.53 21.31
N ASP A 65 13.17 5.77 21.08
CA ASP A 65 13.39 6.92 21.96
C ASP A 65 12.41 7.00 23.15
N GLY A 66 11.51 6.02 23.29
CA GLY A 66 10.48 5.99 24.32
C GLY A 66 9.26 6.88 24.03
N ARG A 67 9.27 7.68 22.96
CA ARG A 67 8.15 8.56 22.59
C ARG A 67 7.08 7.77 21.84
N ARG A 68 5.82 8.18 22.02
CA ARG A 68 4.67 7.69 21.24
C ARG A 68 4.15 8.80 20.35
N LYS A 69 3.97 8.51 19.06
CA LYS A 69 3.37 9.44 18.11
C LYS A 69 1.87 9.18 18.02
N LYS A 70 1.06 10.25 17.99
CA LYS A 70 -0.39 10.16 17.83
C LYS A 70 -0.76 10.29 16.36
N TYR A 71 -1.64 9.41 15.89
CA TYR A 71 -2.09 9.35 14.51
C TYR A 71 -3.60 9.60 14.42
N LYS A 72 -4.02 10.48 13.51
CA LYS A 72 -5.44 10.74 13.22
C LYS A 72 -5.97 9.72 12.23
N ILE A 73 -6.90 8.88 12.67
CA ILE A 73 -7.54 7.85 11.85
C ILE A 73 -8.88 8.38 11.32
N ASN A 74 -8.88 8.82 10.07
CA ASN A 74 -10.09 9.22 9.31
C ASN A 74 -10.06 8.73 7.85
N ALA A 75 -9.31 7.67 7.57
CA ALA A 75 -9.21 7.12 6.22
C ALA A 75 -10.54 6.53 5.72
N PHE A 76 -11.31 5.87 6.59
CA PHE A 76 -12.61 5.30 6.23
C PHE A 76 -13.65 6.37 5.84
N PRO A 77 -13.88 7.45 6.65
CA PRO A 77 -14.69 8.59 6.21
C PRO A 77 -14.20 9.23 4.91
N THR A 78 -12.87 9.33 4.71
CA THR A 78 -12.28 9.88 3.47
C THR A 78 -12.65 9.04 2.25
N ALA A 79 -12.63 7.71 2.39
CA ALA A 79 -13.02 6.77 1.33
C ALA A 79 -14.52 6.84 1.02
N LEU A 80 -15.37 6.93 2.05
CA LEU A 80 -16.82 7.09 1.86
C LEU A 80 -17.17 8.39 1.15
N LEU A 81 -16.52 9.49 1.51
CA LEU A 81 -16.71 10.78 0.83
C LEU A 81 -16.27 10.69 -0.64
N ALA A 82 -15.14 10.04 -0.92
CA ALA A 82 -14.64 9.86 -2.29
C ALA A 82 -15.62 9.02 -3.13
N LEU A 83 -16.15 7.94 -2.55
CA LEU A 83 -17.16 7.10 -3.19
C LEU A 83 -18.45 7.87 -3.44
N GLY A 84 -18.92 8.66 -2.47
CA GLY A 84 -20.10 9.51 -2.63
C GLY A 84 -19.96 10.54 -3.74
N ILE A 85 -18.80 11.20 -3.83
CA ILE A 85 -18.48 12.14 -4.91
C ILE A 85 -18.45 11.41 -6.27
N ALA A 86 -17.79 10.25 -6.35
CA ALA A 86 -17.73 9.46 -7.57
C ALA A 86 -19.13 9.03 -8.04
N VAL A 87 -19.97 8.52 -7.14
CA VAL A 87 -21.37 8.14 -7.44
C VAL A 87 -22.17 9.35 -7.88
N GLY A 88 -22.02 10.51 -7.22
CA GLY A 88 -22.70 11.75 -7.61
C GLY A 88 -22.30 12.23 -9.01
N ILE A 89 -21.02 12.15 -9.36
CA ILE A 89 -20.53 12.48 -10.71
C ILE A 89 -21.12 11.52 -11.74
N VAL A 90 -21.13 10.21 -11.45
CA VAL A 90 -21.70 9.21 -12.36
C VAL A 90 -23.20 9.40 -12.54
N TYR A 91 -23.92 9.79 -11.48
CA TYR A 91 -25.34 10.08 -11.57
C TYR A 91 -25.64 11.30 -12.46
N GLN A 92 -24.80 12.34 -12.41
CA GLN A 92 -25.01 13.56 -13.20
C GLN A 92 -24.52 13.47 -14.65
N LYS A 93 -23.37 12.83 -14.87
CA LYS A 93 -22.66 12.82 -16.17
C LYS A 93 -22.64 11.45 -16.85
N GLY A 94 -23.23 10.43 -16.23
CA GLY A 94 -23.17 9.05 -16.70
C GLY A 94 -21.84 8.36 -16.37
N PRO A 95 -21.59 7.16 -16.94
CA PRO A 95 -20.41 6.34 -16.60
C PRO A 95 -19.11 6.80 -17.28
N GLU A 96 -19.17 7.75 -18.23
CA GLU A 96 -18.02 8.22 -19.01
C GLU A 96 -16.82 8.67 -18.15
N PRO A 97 -16.99 9.42 -17.04
CA PRO A 97 -15.86 9.83 -16.20
C PRO A 97 -15.08 8.68 -15.55
N LEU A 98 -15.68 7.49 -15.41
CA LEU A 98 -14.98 6.31 -14.90
C LEU A 98 -13.94 5.78 -15.90
N THR A 99 -14.11 6.09 -17.19
CA THR A 99 -13.17 5.69 -18.24
C THR A 99 -11.89 6.53 -18.24
N PHE A 100 -11.88 7.68 -17.56
CA PHE A 100 -10.73 8.59 -17.49
C PHE A 100 -9.48 7.90 -16.92
N VAL A 101 -9.64 7.11 -15.85
CA VAL A 101 -8.51 6.38 -15.24
C VAL A 101 -7.92 5.36 -16.22
N TYR A 102 -8.77 4.76 -17.06
CA TYR A 102 -8.35 3.79 -18.05
C TYR A 102 -7.63 4.42 -19.24
N THR A 103 -8.17 5.52 -19.78
CA THR A 103 -7.60 6.22 -20.94
C THR A 103 -6.26 6.88 -20.60
N HIS A 104 -6.15 7.50 -19.43
CA HIS A 104 -4.97 8.24 -18.98
C HIS A 104 -4.03 7.42 -18.08
N TRP A 105 -4.12 6.09 -18.13
CA TRP A 105 -3.38 5.19 -17.24
C TRP A 105 -1.87 5.43 -17.18
N VAL A 106 -1.23 5.56 -18.35
CA VAL A 106 0.22 5.74 -18.46
C VAL A 106 0.62 7.10 -17.88
N GLY A 107 -0.19 8.13 -18.13
CA GLY A 107 -0.02 9.46 -17.55
C GLY A 107 -0.16 9.48 -16.02
N LEU A 108 -1.13 8.74 -15.47
CA LEU A 108 -1.31 8.60 -14.03
C LEU A 108 -0.14 7.85 -13.38
N LEU A 109 0.41 6.84 -14.05
CA LEU A 109 1.57 6.10 -13.58
C LEU A 109 2.84 6.96 -13.58
N THR A 110 3.04 7.79 -14.61
CA THR A 110 4.21 8.69 -14.68
C THR A 110 4.09 9.84 -13.68
N ALA A 111 2.90 10.43 -13.54
CA ALA A 111 2.62 11.45 -12.53
C ALA A 111 2.83 10.94 -11.10
N SER A 112 2.32 9.75 -10.77
CA SER A 112 2.51 9.14 -9.45
C SER A 112 3.98 8.80 -9.18
N THR A 113 4.71 8.29 -10.17
CA THR A 113 6.16 8.01 -10.04
C THR A 113 6.95 9.29 -9.76
N ILE A 114 6.65 10.38 -10.46
CA ILE A 114 7.28 11.69 -10.22
C ILE A 114 6.95 12.19 -8.82
N MET A 115 5.71 12.04 -8.35
CA MET A 115 5.33 12.41 -6.99
C MET A 115 6.13 11.59 -5.95
N SER A 116 6.27 10.27 -6.13
CA SER A 116 7.09 9.42 -5.26
C SER A 116 8.54 9.89 -5.20
N LEU A 117 9.14 10.23 -6.34
CA LEU A 117 10.50 10.73 -6.43
C LEU A 117 10.66 12.07 -5.71
N VAL A 118 9.74 13.01 -5.93
CA VAL A 118 9.76 14.33 -5.29
C VAL A 118 9.62 14.19 -3.77
N GLN A 119 8.68 13.37 -3.30
CA GLN A 119 8.49 13.13 -1.86
C GLN A 119 9.73 12.49 -1.23
N ALA A 120 10.31 11.47 -1.85
CA ALA A 120 11.51 10.82 -1.37
C ALA A 120 12.69 11.81 -1.29
N PHE A 121 12.84 12.66 -2.32
CA PHE A 121 13.88 13.67 -2.35
C PHE A 121 13.70 14.74 -1.26
N VAL A 122 12.48 15.26 -1.10
CA VAL A 122 12.17 16.23 -0.05
C VAL A 122 12.42 15.65 1.34
N CYS A 123 11.99 14.40 1.60
CA CYS A 123 12.24 13.73 2.86
C CYS A 123 13.73 13.46 3.10
N TYR A 124 14.47 13.10 2.05
CA TYR A 124 15.91 12.90 2.14
C TYR A 124 16.64 14.20 2.51
N VAL A 125 16.33 15.31 1.83
CA VAL A 125 16.91 16.63 2.15
C VAL A 125 16.49 17.09 3.54
N ALA A 126 15.22 16.91 3.92
CA ALA A 126 14.72 17.27 5.24
C ALA A 126 15.37 16.45 6.37
N SER A 127 15.85 15.24 6.09
CA SER A 127 16.47 14.36 7.07
C SER A 127 17.83 14.85 7.61
N PHE A 128 18.44 15.86 6.99
CA PHE A 128 19.68 16.47 7.45
C PHE A 128 19.49 17.50 8.58
N ARG A 129 18.24 17.73 9.01
CA ARG A 129 17.95 18.59 10.17
C ARG A 129 18.44 17.98 11.49
N GLU A 130 18.89 18.83 12.41
CA GLU A 130 19.28 18.43 13.75
C GLU A 130 18.07 17.88 14.53
N GLY A 131 18.23 16.71 15.17
CA GLY A 131 17.20 16.07 16.00
C GLY A 131 16.22 15.13 15.27
N ALA A 132 16.42 14.85 13.97
CA ALA A 132 15.64 13.84 13.26
C ALA A 132 15.92 12.42 13.78
N LEU A 133 14.86 11.64 14.03
CA LEU A 133 14.99 10.24 14.42
C LEU A 133 15.32 9.40 13.17
N LEU A 134 16.55 8.92 13.09
CA LEU A 134 17.04 8.16 11.93
C LEU A 134 16.61 6.68 12.00
N ALA A 135 16.27 6.13 10.85
CA ALA A 135 16.00 4.70 10.72
C ALA A 135 17.30 3.89 10.84
N LEU A 136 17.23 2.69 11.44
CA LEU A 136 18.39 1.81 11.63
C LEU A 136 19.05 1.41 10.29
N GLY A 137 18.22 1.19 9.26
CA GLY A 137 18.67 0.85 7.91
C GLY A 137 19.02 2.06 7.02
N GLY A 138 18.82 3.29 7.48
CA GLY A 138 18.97 4.52 6.68
C GLY A 138 20.17 5.39 7.08
N ASN A 139 21.11 4.86 7.85
CA ASN A 139 22.29 5.57 8.33
C ASN A 139 23.58 4.81 7.98
N THR A 140 23.73 4.48 6.69
CA THR A 140 24.82 3.64 6.18
C THR A 140 25.97 4.46 5.62
N GLY A 141 25.75 5.76 5.36
CA GLY A 141 26.74 6.68 4.79
C GLY A 141 26.81 6.63 3.26
N SER A 142 26.05 5.74 2.62
CA SER A 142 25.86 5.70 1.17
C SER A 142 24.62 6.49 0.79
N HIS A 143 24.81 7.62 0.10
CA HIS A 143 23.72 8.53 -0.27
C HIS A 143 22.61 7.86 -1.10
N ILE A 144 22.97 6.95 -2.02
CA ILE A 144 22.01 6.25 -2.89
C ILE A 144 21.17 5.27 -2.07
N TYR A 145 21.79 4.51 -1.18
CA TYR A 145 21.10 3.52 -0.36
C TYR A 145 20.22 4.19 0.70
N ASP A 146 20.73 5.23 1.36
CA ASP A 146 19.99 5.98 2.38
C ASP A 146 18.82 6.79 1.76
N PHE A 147 18.92 7.19 0.48
CA PHE A 147 17.79 7.72 -0.29
C PHE A 147 16.74 6.64 -0.61
N PHE A 148 17.19 5.44 -0.98
CA PHE A 148 16.29 4.34 -1.36
C PHE A 148 15.49 3.81 -0.17
N ILE A 149 16.17 3.47 0.92
CA ILE A 149 15.54 2.95 2.16
C ILE A 149 14.87 4.08 2.94
N GLY A 150 15.47 5.26 2.96
CA GLY A 150 14.98 6.40 3.73
C GLY A 150 15.76 6.57 5.02
N ARG A 151 16.28 7.77 5.22
CA ARG A 151 17.09 8.13 6.37
C ARG A 151 16.25 8.48 7.60
N GLU A 152 15.15 9.20 7.43
CA GLU A 152 14.25 9.58 8.53
C GLU A 152 13.17 8.51 8.78
N LEU A 153 12.94 8.14 10.05
CA LEU A 153 11.98 7.10 10.41
C LEU A 153 10.53 7.53 10.12
N ASN A 154 10.14 8.72 10.58
CA ASN A 154 8.76 9.24 10.53
C ASN A 154 8.75 10.75 10.23
N PRO A 155 8.96 11.16 8.96
CA PRO A 155 8.95 12.56 8.59
C PRO A 155 7.56 13.16 8.83
N SER A 156 7.51 14.16 9.72
CA SER A 156 6.28 14.91 10.01
C SER A 156 6.42 16.40 9.80
N ILE A 157 5.31 16.97 9.32
CA ILE A 157 5.03 18.39 9.23
C ILE A 157 3.98 18.69 10.32
N GLY A 158 4.44 19.10 11.51
CA GLY A 158 3.57 19.26 12.67
C GLY A 158 2.94 17.94 13.11
N SER A 159 1.59 17.86 13.10
CA SER A 159 0.84 16.64 13.40
C SER A 159 0.64 15.71 12.19
N PHE A 160 1.01 16.17 10.99
CA PHE A 160 0.90 15.40 9.77
C PHE A 160 2.12 14.50 9.60
N ASP A 161 1.91 13.20 9.71
CA ASP A 161 2.93 12.20 9.46
C ASP A 161 2.81 11.68 8.03
N LEU A 162 3.83 11.96 7.21
CA LEU A 162 3.77 11.69 5.77
C LEU A 162 3.74 10.20 5.45
N LYS A 163 4.40 9.40 6.29
CA LYS A 163 4.52 7.96 6.14
C LYS A 163 3.17 7.27 6.35
N SER A 164 2.56 7.46 7.52
CA SER A 164 1.22 6.92 7.80
C SER A 164 0.17 7.47 6.83
N PHE A 165 0.31 8.71 6.38
CA PHE A 165 -0.59 9.27 5.37
C PHE A 165 -0.50 8.53 4.03
N ASN A 166 0.70 8.38 3.47
CA ASN A 166 0.90 7.75 2.17
C ASN A 166 0.54 6.25 2.19
N GLU A 167 0.86 5.55 3.27
CA GLU A 167 0.49 4.13 3.47
C GLU A 167 -1.03 3.93 3.53
N ILE A 168 -1.73 4.71 4.36
CA ILE A 168 -3.15 4.45 4.66
C ILE A 168 -4.09 5.01 3.59
N ARG A 169 -3.70 6.08 2.88
CA ARG A 169 -4.66 6.84 2.06
C ARG A 169 -4.48 6.66 0.56
N PRO A 170 -3.46 7.26 -0.11
CA PRO A 170 -3.25 7.00 -1.54
C PRO A 170 -3.12 5.49 -1.87
N GLY A 171 -2.44 4.72 -1.01
CA GLY A 171 -2.20 3.29 -1.23
C GLY A 171 -3.40 2.39 -0.88
N LEU A 172 -4.07 2.64 0.25
CA LEU A 172 -5.09 1.73 0.81
C LEU A 172 -6.55 2.23 0.71
N ILE A 173 -6.83 3.47 0.28
CA ILE A 173 -8.22 3.90 -0.03
C ILE A 173 -8.79 3.10 -1.21
N PHE A 174 -7.97 2.45 -2.04
CA PHE A 174 -8.46 1.51 -3.05
C PHE A 174 -8.91 0.15 -2.44
N TRP A 175 -8.38 -0.21 -1.26
CA TRP A 175 -8.70 -1.45 -0.53
C TRP A 175 -9.88 -1.28 0.45
N ILE A 176 -10.99 -0.68 -0.02
CA ILE A 176 -12.16 -0.26 0.79
C ILE A 176 -12.77 -1.37 1.67
N VAL A 177 -12.46 -2.65 1.45
CA VAL A 177 -13.14 -3.76 2.16
C VAL A 177 -12.29 -4.43 3.26
N LEU A 178 -10.96 -4.21 3.34
CA LEU A 178 -10.09 -4.97 4.26
C LEU A 178 -9.58 -4.19 5.49
N ASN A 179 -10.10 -3.00 5.76
CA ASN A 179 -9.68 -2.14 6.86
C ASN A 179 -10.50 -2.30 8.16
N ILE A 180 -10.70 -3.54 8.64
CA ILE A 180 -11.14 -3.80 10.02
C ILE A 180 -9.94 -3.74 11.00
N GLY A 181 -8.70 -3.63 10.49
CA GLY A 181 -7.45 -3.68 11.26
C GLY A 181 -6.62 -2.40 11.27
N VAL A 182 -7.20 -1.21 11.06
CA VAL A 182 -6.43 0.06 10.97
C VAL A 182 -5.47 0.30 12.17
N PRO A 183 -5.83 -0.03 13.43
CA PRO A 183 -4.88 0.08 14.54
C PRO A 183 -3.70 -0.90 14.45
N ALA A 184 -3.90 -2.08 13.84
CA ALA A 184 -2.84 -3.07 13.66
C ALA A 184 -1.80 -2.63 12.62
N LEU A 185 -2.18 -1.79 11.64
CA LEU A 185 -1.25 -1.21 10.68
C LEU A 185 -0.19 -0.33 11.35
N LEU A 186 -0.53 0.35 12.45
CA LEU A 186 0.44 1.17 13.20
C LEU A 186 1.54 0.33 13.88
N THR A 187 1.39 -1.00 13.89
CA THR A 187 2.34 -1.95 14.48
C THR A 187 3.20 -2.67 13.43
N THR A 188 3.07 -2.33 12.14
CA THR A 188 3.84 -2.98 11.08
C THR A 188 5.30 -2.54 11.07
N MET A 189 6.12 -3.35 10.41
CA MET A 189 7.56 -3.08 10.23
C MET A 189 7.75 -1.75 9.49
N ASP A 190 6.97 -1.52 8.44
CA ASP A 190 7.02 -0.30 7.63
C ASP A 190 6.92 0.93 8.53
N ILE A 191 5.94 1.02 9.42
CA ILE A 191 5.75 2.19 10.32
C ILE A 191 6.83 2.28 11.41
N THR A 192 7.24 1.16 12.00
CA THR A 192 7.97 1.15 13.26
C THR A 192 9.49 1.09 13.13
N THR A 193 10.01 0.45 12.10
CA THR A 193 11.46 0.20 11.95
C THR A 193 12.05 0.84 10.69
N ASP A 194 11.28 0.86 9.60
CA ASP A 194 11.81 1.20 8.29
C ASP A 194 11.74 2.71 8.04
N GLY A 195 12.70 3.27 7.32
CA GLY A 195 12.72 4.69 6.99
C GLY A 195 11.70 5.04 5.92
N PHE A 196 11.27 6.30 5.87
CA PHE A 196 10.47 6.78 4.73
C PHE A 196 11.40 7.25 3.60
N GLY A 197 11.75 6.32 2.71
CA GLY A 197 12.58 6.57 1.53
C GLY A 197 11.84 6.39 0.22
N PHE A 198 12.59 6.33 -0.88
CA PHE A 198 12.03 6.10 -2.21
C PHE A 198 11.26 4.78 -2.30
N MET A 199 11.70 3.71 -1.63
CA MET A 199 11.00 2.42 -1.64
C MET A 199 9.56 2.54 -1.13
N LEU A 200 9.35 3.16 0.04
CA LEU A 200 8.00 3.37 0.59
C LEU A 200 7.24 4.45 -0.17
N ALA A 201 7.90 5.52 -0.62
CA ALA A 201 7.24 6.54 -1.44
C ALA A 201 6.74 5.96 -2.77
N CYS A 202 7.47 5.01 -3.37
CA CYS A 202 7.05 4.30 -4.59
C CYS A 202 5.82 3.42 -4.38
N ALA A 203 5.47 3.04 -3.15
CA ALA A 203 4.28 2.23 -2.90
C ALA A 203 2.99 2.92 -3.39
N ILE A 204 2.92 4.26 -3.39
CA ILE A 204 1.78 5.02 -3.93
C ILE A 204 1.59 4.82 -5.44
N THR A 205 2.63 4.38 -6.14
CA THR A 205 2.62 4.04 -7.57
C THR A 205 2.58 2.54 -7.77
N TRP A 206 3.32 1.76 -6.98
CA TRP A 206 3.38 0.32 -7.20
C TRP A 206 2.06 -0.36 -6.84
N VAL A 207 1.50 -0.07 -5.66
CA VAL A 207 0.31 -0.75 -5.11
C VAL A 207 -0.91 -0.59 -6.01
N PRO A 208 -1.39 0.64 -6.31
CA PRO A 208 -2.63 0.78 -7.06
C PRO A 208 -2.50 0.29 -8.50
N PHE A 209 -1.35 0.48 -9.15
CA PHE A 209 -1.19 0.15 -10.57
C PHE A 209 -0.87 -1.32 -10.83
N THR A 210 -0.23 -2.03 -9.89
CA THR A 210 0.03 -3.48 -10.05
C THR A 210 -1.18 -4.35 -9.70
N TYR A 211 -1.94 -3.97 -8.66
CA TYR A 211 -3.13 -4.72 -8.22
C TYR A 211 -4.35 -4.56 -9.11
N THR A 212 -4.29 -3.64 -10.05
CA THR A 212 -5.33 -3.37 -11.04
C THR A 212 -4.95 -3.89 -12.43
N VAL A 213 -3.75 -4.47 -12.60
CA VAL A 213 -3.33 -5.11 -13.85
C VAL A 213 -4.29 -6.24 -14.24
N GLN A 214 -4.77 -7.02 -13.27
CA GLN A 214 -5.72 -8.11 -13.49
C GLN A 214 -7.04 -7.56 -14.05
N ALA A 215 -7.55 -6.48 -13.48
CA ALA A 215 -8.75 -5.80 -13.97
C ALA A 215 -8.54 -5.24 -15.38
N ARG A 216 -7.38 -4.59 -15.62
CA ARG A 216 -7.02 -4.08 -16.95
C ARG A 216 -6.91 -5.20 -17.99
N TYR A 217 -6.33 -6.34 -17.63
CA TYR A 217 -6.19 -7.49 -18.52
C TYR A 217 -7.55 -8.02 -18.98
N LEU A 218 -8.53 -8.11 -18.07
CA LEU A 218 -9.89 -8.58 -18.36
C LEU A 218 -10.68 -7.63 -19.28
N VAL A 219 -10.34 -6.33 -19.31
CA VAL A 219 -10.96 -5.39 -20.26
C VAL A 219 -10.57 -5.71 -21.70
N PHE A 220 -9.33 -6.13 -21.94
CA PHE A 220 -8.84 -6.47 -23.28
C PHE A 220 -9.08 -7.93 -23.65
N ASN A 221 -9.18 -8.82 -22.66
CA ASN A 221 -9.42 -10.24 -22.84
C ASN A 221 -10.72 -10.63 -22.15
N GLN A 222 -11.81 -10.61 -22.91
CA GLN A 222 -13.11 -11.07 -22.45
C GLN A 222 -13.08 -12.60 -22.31
N VAL A 223 -12.79 -13.07 -21.10
CA VAL A 223 -12.80 -14.49 -20.75
C VAL A 223 -14.05 -14.76 -19.92
N GLU A 224 -14.99 -15.51 -20.49
CA GLU A 224 -16.15 -16.00 -19.74
C GLU A 224 -15.76 -17.25 -18.96
N LEU A 225 -15.62 -17.10 -17.65
CA LEU A 225 -15.42 -18.23 -16.75
C LEU A 225 -16.76 -18.93 -16.55
N GLY A 226 -16.84 -20.20 -16.94
CA GLY A 226 -18.00 -21.04 -16.63
C GLY A 226 -18.27 -21.11 -15.11
N PRO A 227 -19.50 -21.44 -14.68
CA PRO A 227 -19.90 -21.38 -13.26
C PRO A 227 -19.00 -22.17 -12.31
N VAL A 228 -18.44 -23.28 -12.77
CA VAL A 228 -17.53 -24.14 -11.99
C VAL A 228 -16.23 -23.43 -11.62
N TYR A 229 -15.59 -22.75 -12.58
CA TYR A 229 -14.35 -22.03 -12.34
C TYR A 229 -14.57 -20.82 -11.44
N THR A 230 -15.69 -20.11 -11.63
CA THR A 230 -16.09 -18.99 -10.77
C THR A 230 -16.32 -19.46 -9.32
N ALA A 231 -17.00 -20.58 -9.12
CA ALA A 231 -17.20 -21.16 -7.79
C ALA A 231 -15.87 -21.56 -7.12
N LEU A 232 -14.93 -22.13 -7.87
CA LEU A 232 -13.59 -22.47 -7.35
C LEU A 232 -12.81 -21.24 -6.91
N ILE A 233 -12.79 -20.17 -7.71
CA ILE A 233 -12.10 -18.92 -7.37
C ILE A 233 -12.69 -18.29 -6.10
N ILE A 234 -14.03 -18.24 -5.99
CA ILE A 234 -14.71 -17.75 -4.79
C ILE A 234 -14.37 -18.64 -3.59
N GLY A 235 -14.38 -19.97 -3.76
CA GLY A 235 -14.03 -20.92 -2.72
C GLY A 235 -12.61 -20.71 -2.17
N VAL A 236 -11.62 -20.54 -3.06
CA VAL A 236 -10.24 -20.23 -2.67
C VAL A 236 -10.13 -18.89 -1.95
N ASN A 237 -10.84 -17.86 -2.42
CA ASN A 237 -10.84 -16.54 -1.78
C ASN A 237 -11.42 -16.59 -0.36
N LEU A 238 -12.57 -17.24 -0.18
CA LEU A 238 -13.22 -17.39 1.12
C LEU A 238 -12.38 -18.24 2.09
N LEU A 239 -11.77 -19.33 1.61
CA LEU A 239 -10.88 -20.16 2.41
C LEU A 239 -9.64 -19.37 2.86
N GLY A 240 -9.01 -18.64 1.93
CA GLY A 240 -7.87 -17.78 2.23
C GLY A 240 -8.22 -16.70 3.25
N TYR A 241 -9.37 -16.04 3.07
CA TYR A 241 -9.87 -15.03 4.02
C TYR A 241 -10.15 -15.63 5.40
N TYR A 242 -10.79 -16.80 5.46
CA TYR A 242 -11.07 -17.51 6.72
C TYR A 242 -9.77 -17.82 7.47
N ILE A 243 -8.76 -18.39 6.79
CA ILE A 243 -7.45 -18.69 7.37
C ILE A 243 -6.78 -17.42 7.88
N PHE A 244 -6.73 -16.37 7.05
CA PHE A 244 -6.12 -15.09 7.42
C PHE A 244 -6.80 -14.45 8.63
N ARG A 245 -8.14 -14.45 8.65
CA ARG A 245 -8.92 -13.81 9.72
C ARG A 245 -8.82 -14.59 11.03
N THR A 246 -8.87 -15.90 10.98
CA THR A 246 -8.75 -16.76 12.16
C THR A 246 -7.35 -16.67 12.76
N ALA A 247 -6.29 -16.76 11.95
CA ALA A 247 -4.92 -16.61 12.42
C ALA A 247 -4.65 -15.24 13.08
N ASN A 248 -5.14 -14.15 12.49
CA ASN A 248 -5.00 -12.82 13.08
C ASN A 248 -5.87 -12.62 14.32
N GLY A 249 -7.08 -13.19 14.35
CA GLY A 249 -7.95 -13.20 15.53
C GLY A 249 -7.26 -13.89 16.71
N GLU A 250 -6.69 -15.07 16.49
CA GLU A 250 -5.96 -15.83 17.52
C GLU A 250 -4.72 -15.08 18.02
N LYS A 251 -3.94 -14.47 17.11
CA LYS A 251 -2.80 -13.63 17.48
C LYS A 251 -3.23 -12.44 18.34
N ASN A 252 -4.38 -11.84 18.04
CA ASN A 252 -4.91 -10.70 18.80
C ASN A 252 -5.44 -11.13 20.17
N ASP A 253 -6.17 -12.24 20.25
CA ASP A 253 -6.67 -12.79 21.52
C ASP A 253 -5.52 -13.14 22.46
N PHE A 254 -4.46 -13.74 21.92
CA PHE A 254 -3.26 -14.08 22.67
C PHE A 254 -2.53 -12.84 23.20
N ARG A 255 -2.40 -11.78 22.39
CA ARG A 255 -1.87 -10.47 22.82
C ARG A 255 -2.72 -9.84 23.93
N ASN A 256 -4.02 -10.10 23.93
CA ASN A 256 -4.97 -9.64 24.96
C ASN A 256 -5.07 -10.60 26.16
N GLY A 257 -4.18 -11.61 26.26
CA GLY A 257 -4.12 -12.55 27.37
C GLY A 257 -5.21 -13.63 27.36
N LYS A 258 -5.98 -13.76 26.27
CA LYS A 258 -7.01 -14.79 26.10
C LYS A 258 -6.44 -15.95 25.29
N ASN A 259 -6.45 -17.16 25.85
CA ASN A 259 -6.08 -18.38 25.12
C ASN A 259 -7.26 -19.38 25.07
N PRO A 260 -8.33 -19.08 24.33
CA PRO A 260 -9.53 -19.92 24.31
C PRO A 260 -9.30 -21.31 23.69
N LYS A 261 -8.20 -21.50 22.93
CA LYS A 261 -7.89 -22.75 22.22
C LYS A 261 -6.71 -23.54 22.83
N ASN A 262 -6.21 -23.15 24.01
CA ASN A 262 -5.05 -23.76 24.67
C ASN A 262 -3.85 -23.96 23.71
N LEU A 263 -3.55 -22.93 22.91
CA LEU A 263 -2.45 -22.97 21.96
C LEU A 263 -1.11 -23.05 22.71
N GLN A 264 -0.21 -23.88 22.20
CA GLN A 264 1.16 -23.95 22.70
C GLN A 264 1.91 -22.67 22.30
N TYR A 265 2.67 -22.12 23.24
CA TYR A 265 3.48 -20.94 23.02
C TYR A 265 4.89 -21.16 23.54
N MET A 266 5.84 -20.46 22.92
CA MET A 266 7.22 -20.41 23.38
C MET A 266 7.52 -18.98 23.85
N THR A 267 8.11 -18.87 25.03
CA THR A 267 8.65 -17.60 25.52
C THR A 267 10.07 -17.48 25.00
N THR A 268 10.31 -16.50 24.12
CA THR A 268 11.67 -16.18 23.65
C THR A 268 12.43 -15.45 24.74
N GLU A 269 13.77 -15.49 24.68
CA GLU A 269 14.68 -14.78 25.62
C GLU A 269 14.42 -13.28 25.71
N SER A 270 13.82 -12.70 24.66
CA SER A 270 13.38 -11.30 24.60
C SER A 270 12.08 -10.99 25.38
N GLY A 271 11.52 -11.98 26.09
CA GLY A 271 10.23 -11.88 26.78
C GLY A 271 9.01 -11.89 25.83
N ARG A 272 9.22 -12.06 24.52
CA ARG A 272 8.14 -12.11 23.54
C ARG A 272 7.57 -13.52 23.46
N VAL A 273 6.25 -13.61 23.57
CA VAL A 273 5.54 -14.88 23.53
C VAL A 273 5.08 -15.15 22.09
N THR A 274 5.57 -16.23 21.50
CA THR A 274 5.26 -16.61 20.11
C THR A 274 4.29 -17.78 20.11
N CYS A 275 3.11 -17.58 19.52
CA CYS A 275 2.12 -18.63 19.31
C CYS A 275 2.35 -19.26 17.93
N LEU A 276 2.63 -20.56 17.86
CA LEU A 276 2.80 -21.25 16.58
C LEU A 276 1.43 -21.73 16.06
N TRP A 277 0.89 -21.03 15.07
CA TRP A 277 -0.35 -21.43 14.40
C TRP A 277 -0.21 -22.78 13.64
N LEU A 278 0.99 -23.06 13.13
CA LEU A 278 1.31 -24.25 12.33
C LEU A 278 1.83 -25.46 13.13
N SER A 279 2.00 -25.38 14.46
CA SER A 279 2.55 -26.51 15.25
C SER A 279 1.51 -27.56 15.63
N ARG A 280 0.40 -27.70 14.90
CA ARG A 280 -0.55 -28.81 15.07
C ARG A 280 0.05 -30.22 14.84
N GLY A 281 1.37 -30.35 14.66
CA GLY A 281 2.03 -31.66 14.58
C GLY A 281 3.53 -31.78 14.84
N ARG A 282 4.32 -30.70 15.10
CA ARG A 282 5.77 -30.87 15.36
C ARG A 282 6.31 -29.79 16.28
N PHE A 283 6.52 -30.13 17.55
CA PHE A 283 7.77 -29.83 18.26
C PHE A 283 7.85 -30.70 19.52
N GLN A 284 8.80 -31.63 19.52
CA GLN A 284 9.29 -32.23 20.77
C GLN A 284 10.07 -31.16 21.54
N ARG A 285 9.99 -31.22 22.87
CA ARG A 285 10.72 -30.35 23.81
C ARG A 285 12.21 -30.27 23.47
N GLY A 286 12.61 -29.23 22.74
CA GLY A 286 13.99 -28.77 22.67
C GLY A 286 14.21 -27.72 23.74
N SER A 287 14.75 -28.14 24.88
CA SER A 287 15.28 -27.25 25.91
C SER A 287 16.45 -26.48 25.30
N ILE A 288 16.23 -25.20 24.96
CA ILE A 288 17.33 -24.27 24.76
C ILE A 288 17.65 -23.75 26.17
N ARG A 289 18.68 -24.35 26.76
CA ARG A 289 19.28 -23.91 28.02
C ARG A 289 20.02 -22.58 27.80
N PRO A 290 20.13 -21.76 28.87
CA PRO A 290 20.60 -20.38 28.81
C PRO A 290 22.03 -20.22 28.32
#